data_AF-A0AAD7WQU0-F1
#
_entry.id   AF-A0AAD7WQU0-F1
#
_cell.length_a   1.000
_cell.length_b   1.000
_cell.length_c   1.000
_cell.angle_alpha   90.00
_cell.angle_beta   90.00
_cell.angle_gamma   90.00
#
_symmetry.space_group_name_H-M   'P 1'
#
loop_
_entity.id
_entity.type
_entity.pdbx_description
1 polymer ?
#
loop_
_entity_poly.entity_id
_entity_poly.type
_entity_poly.pdbx_seq_one_letter_code
_entity_poly.pdbx_strand_id
1 'polypeptide(L)'
;MSVAFRVQLYFLLLILSALKGESRYLQENDVTAEGLFSLLNSEVKRELSKDFIYRRPLRCLDMLTMEGQFTFTADRPQLNCAAYFIGEPNEVISIEYKAVDIDCRRGDFIKVFDGWFLKGEKFPSNQDHPVSLSERYVDYCDTGDLSRAARSSQNVAMIFFHIHSPGCGFTITVKKLINPFPCNIISQTQEGSFTMVIPHQHTNCSFSIIYPVEIEIEELSLGHLDSNDAPVKRSIPGYVSYCRPLLFPKCSCPDEGRM
;
A
#
# COMPACT_ATOMS: atom_id res chain seq x y z
N MET A 1 27.67 22.40 28.63
CA MET A 1 26.49 22.56 29.51
C MET A 1 26.89 22.19 30.93
N SER A 2 26.67 23.08 31.90
CA SER A 2 27.17 22.86 33.27
C SER A 2 26.39 21.75 33.98
N VAL A 3 27.06 21.00 34.86
CA VAL A 3 26.49 19.90 35.65
C VAL A 3 25.28 20.37 36.46
N ALA A 4 25.29 21.62 36.93
CA ALA A 4 24.19 22.22 37.68
C ALA A 4 22.90 22.31 36.86
N PHE A 5 22.99 22.60 35.56
CA PHE A 5 21.82 22.69 34.69
C PHE A 5 21.16 21.32 34.47
N ARG A 6 21.96 20.25 34.37
CA ARG A 6 21.45 18.88 34.26
C ARG A 6 20.73 18.46 35.53
N VAL A 7 21.31 18.75 36.70
CA VAL A 7 20.70 18.41 37.99
C VAL A 7 19.38 19.16 38.18
N GLN A 8 19.31 20.44 37.83
CA GLN A 8 18.06 21.22 37.89
C GLN A 8 16.98 20.67 36.97
N LEU A 9 17.35 20.22 35.76
CA LEU A 9 16.40 19.62 34.82
C LEU A 9 15.84 18.29 35.32
N TYR A 10 16.69 17.42 35.88
CA TYR A 10 16.25 16.15 36.47
C TYR A 10 15.35 16.36 37.69
N PHE A 11 15.65 17.37 38.51
CA PHE A 11 14.81 17.71 39.66
C PHE A 11 13.43 18.22 39.23
N LEU A 12 13.37 19.03 38.17
CA LEU A 12 12.12 19.52 37.62
C LEU A 12 11.26 18.39 37.03
N LEU A 13 11.89 17.43 36.35
CA LEU A 13 11.22 16.23 35.79
C LEU A 13 10.67 15.30 36.88
N LEU A 14 11.40 15.15 38.00
CA LEU A 14 10.95 14.38 39.17
C LEU A 14 9.75 15.05 39.87
N ILE A 15 9.76 16.38 39.99
CA ILE A 15 8.63 17.13 40.56
C ILE A 15 7.40 17.00 39.67
N LEU A 16 7.55 17.10 38.34
CA LEU A 16 6.45 16.97 37.39
C LEU A 16 5.84 15.56 37.39
N SER A 17 6.67 14.52 37.52
CA SER A 17 6.18 13.13 37.62
C SER A 17 5.52 12.85 38.96
N ALA A 18 5.98 13.44 40.07
CA ALA A 18 5.33 13.36 41.38
C ALA A 18 3.98 14.11 41.44
N LEU A 19 3.88 15.30 40.83
CA LEU A 19 2.64 16.10 40.78
C LEU A 19 1.53 15.43 39.96
N LYS A 20 1.88 14.55 39.00
CA LYS A 20 0.91 13.89 38.12
C LYS A 20 0.33 12.59 38.68
N GLY A 21 0.78 12.14 39.87
CA GLY A 21 0.15 11.06 40.61
C GLY A 21 0.28 9.65 40.02
N GLU A 22 1.13 9.43 39.01
CA GLU A 22 1.43 8.10 38.47
C GLU A 22 2.71 7.53 39.08
N SER A 23 2.69 7.30 40.39
CA SER A 23 3.63 6.35 41.01
C SER A 23 2.92 5.01 41.13
N ARG A 24 2.97 4.22 40.05
CA ARG A 24 2.96 2.75 40.08
C ARG A 24 3.15 2.19 38.66
N TYR A 25 4.17 1.34 38.56
CA TYR A 25 4.58 0.52 37.41
C TYR A 25 5.42 1.20 36.32
N LEU A 26 6.68 1.48 36.65
CA LEU A 26 7.76 1.37 35.65
C LEU A 26 8.06 -0.13 35.50
N GLN A 27 7.41 -0.76 34.52
CA GLN A 27 7.93 -1.98 33.93
C GLN A 27 8.82 -1.57 32.76
N GLU A 28 10.08 -1.97 32.87
CA GLU A 28 11.15 -1.87 31.88
C GLU A 28 10.65 -2.34 30.51
N ASN A 29 10.28 -1.40 29.66
CA ASN A 29 10.07 -1.61 28.24
C ASN A 29 10.82 -0.48 27.53
N ASP A 30 11.68 -0.86 26.58
CA ASP A 30 12.41 0.04 25.70
C ASP A 30 11.48 1.16 25.20
N VAL A 31 11.86 2.41 25.47
CA VAL A 31 11.12 3.59 25.03
C VAL A 31 11.23 3.68 23.51
N THR A 32 10.33 2.99 22.81
CA THR A 32 10.11 3.19 21.38
C THR A 32 9.47 4.55 21.16
N ALA A 33 9.74 5.17 20.00
CA ALA A 33 9.19 6.48 19.65
C ALA A 33 7.66 6.53 19.85
N GLU A 34 6.96 5.42 19.59
CA GLU A 34 5.52 5.27 19.76
C GLU A 34 5.03 5.50 21.20
N GLY A 35 5.77 5.02 22.21
CA GLY A 35 5.46 5.25 23.63
C GLY A 35 5.64 6.72 24.05
N LEU A 36 6.61 7.41 23.45
CA LEU A 36 6.84 8.85 23.66
C LEU A 36 5.76 9.70 22.97
N PHE A 37 5.29 9.26 21.79
CA PHE A 37 4.22 9.92 21.03
C PHE A 37 2.85 9.83 21.71
N SER A 38 2.61 8.80 22.52
CA SER A 38 1.39 8.66 23.33
C SER A 38 1.25 9.75 24.42
N LEU A 39 2.34 10.41 24.79
CA LEU A 39 2.36 11.44 25.84
C LEU A 39 2.12 12.87 25.32
N LEU A 40 2.02 13.05 24.00
CA LEU A 40 1.85 14.37 23.37
C LEU A 40 0.37 14.71 23.16
N ASN A 41 0.02 15.99 23.36
CA ASN A 41 -1.31 16.52 23.05
C ASN A 41 -1.67 16.26 21.58
N SER A 42 -2.96 16.02 21.29
CA SER A 42 -3.47 15.74 19.94
C SER A 42 -3.09 16.78 18.90
N GLU A 43 -2.95 18.05 19.32
CA GLU A 43 -2.54 19.17 18.46
C GLU A 43 -1.04 19.12 18.13
N VAL A 44 -0.19 18.76 19.11
CA VAL A 44 1.25 18.53 18.93
C VAL A 44 1.48 17.25 18.12
N LYS A 45 0.67 16.20 18.32
CA LYS A 45 0.68 14.99 17.49
C LYS A 45 0.32 15.32 16.04
N ARG A 46 -0.62 16.24 15.81
CA ARG A 46 -1.01 16.72 14.48
C ARG A 46 0.05 17.63 13.83
N GLU A 47 0.81 18.39 14.60
CA GLU A 47 1.94 19.18 14.08
C GLU A 47 3.18 18.31 13.84
N LEU A 48 3.53 17.41 14.75
CA LEU A 48 4.69 16.54 14.62
C LEU A 48 4.52 15.48 13.52
N SER A 49 3.28 15.04 13.24
CA SER A 49 2.95 14.20 12.08
C SER A 49 3.01 14.95 10.75
N LYS A 50 2.86 16.29 10.74
CA LYS A 50 3.13 17.09 9.54
C LYS A 50 4.63 17.22 9.24
N ASP A 51 5.48 17.15 10.28
CA ASP A 51 6.92 17.36 10.13
C ASP A 51 7.73 16.06 9.94
N PHE A 52 7.25 14.91 10.45
CA PHE A 52 7.95 13.64 10.30
C PHE A 52 7.49 12.86 9.07
N ILE A 53 7.97 13.26 7.89
CA ILE A 53 7.85 12.44 6.67
C ILE A 53 8.92 11.35 6.74
N TYR A 54 8.51 10.08 6.78
CA TYR A 54 9.42 8.93 6.70
C TYR A 54 10.26 9.02 5.41
N ARG A 55 11.58 8.80 5.50
CA ARG A 55 12.47 8.85 4.34
C ARG A 55 13.38 7.63 4.31
N ARG A 56 13.50 7.00 3.15
CA ARG A 56 14.52 5.97 2.91
C ARG A 56 14.91 5.88 1.43
N PRO A 57 16.09 5.33 1.10
CA PRO A 57 16.42 4.98 -0.28
C PRO A 57 15.44 3.94 -0.84
N LEU A 58 15.08 4.10 -2.11
CA LEU A 58 14.31 3.11 -2.87
C LEU A 58 15.27 2.05 -3.44
N ARG A 59 14.92 0.77 -3.33
CA ARG A 59 15.72 -0.33 -3.91
C ARG A 59 15.26 -0.64 -5.34
N CYS A 60 16.17 -1.17 -6.16
CA CYS A 60 15.79 -1.80 -7.42
C CYS A 60 15.13 -3.15 -7.09
N LEU A 61 13.83 -3.28 -7.34
CA LEU A 61 12.95 -4.34 -6.81
C LEU A 61 12.65 -4.11 -5.32
N ASP A 62 11.52 -3.46 -5.05
CA ASP A 62 11.07 -3.14 -3.69
C ASP A 62 9.56 -3.34 -3.53
N MET A 63 9.11 -3.70 -2.34
CA MET A 63 7.69 -3.86 -2.00
C MET A 63 7.40 -3.09 -0.72
N LEU A 64 6.47 -2.14 -0.79
CA LEU A 64 6.38 -1.07 0.19
C LEU A 64 4.96 -0.85 0.64
N THR A 65 4.79 -0.83 1.96
CA THR A 65 3.50 -0.69 2.62
C THR A 65 3.38 0.64 3.36
N MET A 66 4.50 1.36 3.52
CA MET A 66 4.59 2.62 4.27
C MET A 66 4.52 3.83 3.33
N GLU A 67 3.89 4.90 3.80
CA GLU A 67 3.99 6.23 3.20
C GLU A 67 5.36 6.86 3.46
N GLY A 68 5.72 7.85 2.66
CA GLY A 68 6.95 8.61 2.88
C GLY A 68 7.59 9.14 1.62
N GLN A 69 8.84 9.57 1.75
CA GLN A 69 9.68 10.01 0.65
C GLN A 69 10.73 8.93 0.35
N PHE A 70 10.79 8.54 -0.92
CA PHE A 70 11.72 7.52 -1.39
C PHE A 70 12.62 8.09 -2.47
N THR A 71 13.92 7.86 -2.33
CA THR A 71 14.94 8.37 -3.27
C THR A 71 15.68 7.22 -3.90
N PHE A 72 15.70 7.17 -5.23
CA PHE A 72 16.54 6.26 -5.99
C PHE A 72 17.72 7.02 -6.60
N THR A 73 18.92 6.46 -6.54
CA THR A 73 20.11 6.95 -7.23
C THR A 73 20.83 5.77 -7.83
N ALA A 74 21.11 5.82 -9.13
CA ALA A 74 21.81 4.77 -9.84
C ALA A 74 23.29 4.77 -9.47
N ASP A 75 23.80 3.64 -9.01
CA ASP A 75 25.24 3.39 -8.81
C ASP A 75 25.92 2.93 -10.11
N ARG A 76 25.14 2.27 -10.97
CA ARG A 76 25.49 1.74 -12.29
C ARG A 76 24.24 1.78 -13.18
N PRO A 77 24.34 1.45 -14.48
CA PRO A 77 23.14 1.31 -15.32
C PRO A 77 22.16 0.28 -14.74
N GLN A 78 20.93 0.69 -14.47
CA GLN A 78 19.87 -0.12 -13.87
C GLN A 78 18.65 -0.08 -14.79
N LEU A 79 18.46 -1.17 -15.55
CA LEU A 79 17.57 -1.18 -16.73
C LEU A 79 16.29 -1.99 -16.53
N ASN A 80 15.98 -2.53 -15.35
CA ASN A 80 14.78 -3.34 -15.12
C ASN A 80 14.35 -3.24 -13.66
N CYS A 81 14.26 -2.02 -13.14
CA CYS A 81 13.84 -1.82 -11.75
C CYS A 81 12.33 -1.60 -11.66
N ALA A 82 11.76 -2.12 -10.58
CA ALA A 82 10.38 -1.87 -10.23
C ALA A 82 10.23 -1.74 -8.71
N ALA A 83 9.22 -0.98 -8.27
CA ALA A 83 8.79 -1.00 -6.89
C ALA A 83 7.26 -0.99 -6.80
N TYR A 84 6.73 -1.78 -5.87
CA TYR A 84 5.30 -1.90 -5.60
C TYR A 84 4.99 -1.11 -4.34
N PHE A 85 4.02 -0.22 -4.42
CA PHE A 85 3.46 0.47 -3.27
C PHE A 85 2.07 -0.11 -3.04
N ILE A 86 1.86 -0.71 -1.87
CA ILE A 86 0.61 -1.41 -1.55
C ILE A 86 0.01 -0.78 -0.29
N GLY A 87 -1.27 -0.45 -0.37
CA GLY A 87 -2.07 0.14 0.69
C GLY A 87 -3.02 -0.86 1.32
N GLU A 88 -3.63 -0.46 2.42
CA GLU A 88 -4.76 -1.18 3.00
C GLU A 88 -5.92 -1.25 1.97
N PRO A 89 -6.84 -2.20 2.11
CA PRO A 89 -7.93 -2.42 1.16
C PRO A 89 -8.72 -1.15 0.81
N ASN A 90 -8.93 -0.28 1.79
CA ASN A 90 -9.65 0.98 1.70
C ASN A 90 -8.74 2.18 1.37
N GLU A 91 -7.56 1.95 0.81
CA GLU A 91 -6.62 2.99 0.41
C GLU A 91 -6.38 2.97 -1.09
N VAL A 92 -5.99 4.11 -1.65
CA VAL A 92 -5.38 4.22 -2.97
C VAL A 92 -4.07 4.97 -2.88
N ILE A 93 -3.14 4.67 -3.78
CA ILE A 93 -1.79 5.22 -3.76
C ILE A 93 -1.69 6.46 -4.65
N SER A 94 -1.08 7.51 -4.10
CA SER A 94 -0.70 8.73 -4.81
C SER A 94 0.82 8.89 -4.76
N ILE A 95 1.45 8.99 -5.91
CA ILE A 95 2.90 9.15 -6.09
C ILE A 95 3.16 10.53 -6.66
N GLU A 96 3.87 11.39 -5.94
CA GLU A 96 4.27 12.72 -6.37
C GLU A 96 5.78 12.77 -6.65
N TYR A 97 6.18 13.29 -7.81
CA TYR A 97 7.59 13.56 -8.11
C TYR A 97 8.06 14.82 -7.37
N LYS A 98 9.21 14.73 -6.69
CA LYS A 98 9.83 15.87 -5.98
C LYS A 98 11.09 16.39 -6.66
N ALA A 99 11.95 15.48 -7.07
CA ALA A 99 13.18 15.80 -7.81
C ALA A 99 13.45 14.66 -8.78
N VAL A 100 13.79 14.99 -10.02
CA VAL A 100 14.06 14.00 -11.07
C VAL A 100 15.25 14.49 -11.88
N ASP A 101 16.26 13.64 -11.99
CA ASP A 101 17.48 13.86 -12.76
C ASP A 101 17.75 12.59 -13.58
N ILE A 102 17.15 12.50 -14.76
CA ILE A 102 17.29 11.37 -15.71
C ILE A 102 17.36 11.90 -17.15
N ASP A 103 17.93 11.11 -18.07
CA ASP A 103 18.04 11.49 -19.50
C ASP A 103 16.99 10.76 -20.35
N CYS A 104 15.79 11.34 -20.44
CA CYS A 104 14.70 10.81 -21.27
C CYS A 104 15.09 10.63 -22.75
N ARG A 105 16.00 11.47 -23.28
CA ARG A 105 16.40 11.40 -24.71
C ARG A 105 17.32 10.20 -24.97
N ARG A 106 18.06 9.78 -23.95
CA ARG A 106 18.93 8.61 -23.98
C ARG A 106 18.21 7.31 -23.63
N GLY A 107 16.89 7.38 -23.41
CA GLY A 107 16.04 6.22 -23.15
C GLY A 107 15.88 5.87 -21.67
N ASP A 108 16.27 6.77 -20.74
CA ASP A 108 15.80 6.66 -19.36
C ASP A 108 14.30 6.91 -19.32
N PHE A 109 13.61 6.26 -18.39
CA PHE A 109 12.20 6.57 -18.12
C PHE A 109 11.83 6.22 -16.69
N ILE A 110 10.76 6.86 -16.22
CA ILE A 110 10.07 6.51 -14.99
C ILE A 110 8.59 6.44 -15.31
N LYS A 111 8.00 5.25 -15.15
CA LYS A 111 6.60 4.99 -15.45
C LYS A 111 5.89 4.50 -14.20
N VAL A 112 4.73 5.08 -13.92
CA VAL A 112 3.80 4.55 -12.93
C VAL A 112 2.69 3.81 -13.65
N PHE A 113 2.37 2.62 -13.18
CA PHE A 113 1.24 1.83 -13.62
C PHE A 113 0.16 1.84 -12.55
N ASP A 114 -1.06 2.19 -12.96
CA ASP A 114 -2.27 2.04 -12.17
C ASP A 114 -2.67 0.56 -12.13
N GLY A 115 -2.23 -0.12 -11.07
CA GLY A 115 -2.30 -1.57 -10.91
C GLY A 115 -0.92 -2.18 -10.67
N TRP A 116 -0.81 -3.47 -10.95
CA TRP A 116 0.42 -4.25 -10.79
C TRP A 116 0.52 -5.34 -11.85
N PHE A 117 1.71 -5.88 -12.07
CA PHE A 117 1.88 -7.04 -12.93
C PHE A 117 2.84 -8.04 -12.30
N LEU A 118 2.58 -9.31 -12.56
CA LEU A 118 3.38 -10.41 -12.06
C LEU A 118 3.48 -11.46 -13.16
N LYS A 119 4.71 -11.87 -13.50
CA LYS A 119 4.99 -12.90 -14.52
C LYS A 119 4.32 -12.63 -15.90
N GLY A 120 4.19 -11.37 -16.29
CA GLY A 120 3.62 -10.95 -17.57
C GLY A 120 2.10 -10.70 -17.56
N GLU A 121 1.41 -11.14 -16.51
CA GLU A 121 -0.02 -10.85 -16.31
C GLU A 121 -0.19 -9.50 -15.62
N LYS A 122 -1.19 -8.71 -16.06
CA LYS A 122 -1.50 -7.38 -15.52
C LYS A 122 -2.81 -7.42 -14.74
N PHE A 123 -2.80 -6.77 -13.59
CA PHE A 123 -3.91 -6.74 -12.64
C PHE A 123 -4.24 -5.30 -12.26
N PRO A 124 -5.53 -4.97 -12.14
CA PRO A 124 -6.69 -5.76 -12.59
C PRO A 124 -6.73 -5.96 -14.12
N SER A 125 -7.58 -6.88 -14.59
CA SER A 125 -7.72 -7.17 -16.01
C SER A 125 -8.32 -5.97 -16.79
N ASN A 126 -8.38 -6.05 -18.11
CA ASN A 126 -9.12 -5.07 -18.92
C ASN A 126 -10.64 -5.10 -18.67
N GLN A 127 -11.18 -6.20 -18.15
CA GLN A 127 -12.62 -6.35 -17.91
C GLN A 127 -13.04 -5.77 -16.55
N ASP A 128 -12.11 -5.70 -15.59
CA ASP A 128 -12.40 -5.31 -14.22
C ASP A 128 -12.07 -3.84 -13.93
N HIS A 129 -11.34 -3.17 -14.83
CA HIS A 129 -10.85 -1.83 -14.60
C HIS A 129 -11.46 -0.84 -15.60
N PRO A 130 -11.91 0.34 -15.14
CA PRO A 130 -12.66 1.27 -15.98
C PRO A 130 -11.82 1.89 -17.11
N VAL A 131 -10.51 2.02 -16.89
CA VAL A 131 -9.55 2.57 -17.85
C VAL A 131 -8.82 1.46 -18.61
N SER A 132 -8.53 1.68 -19.90
CA SER A 132 -7.78 0.73 -20.74
C SER A 132 -6.32 0.60 -20.30
N LEU A 133 -5.67 -0.54 -20.61
CA LEU A 133 -4.27 -0.76 -20.23
C LEU A 133 -3.29 0.33 -20.70
N SER A 134 -3.48 0.90 -21.89
CA SER A 134 -2.59 1.94 -22.43
C SER A 134 -2.65 3.24 -21.64
N GLU A 135 -3.82 3.56 -21.11
CA GLU A 135 -4.09 4.81 -20.36
C GLU A 135 -3.75 4.66 -18.86
N ARG A 136 -3.47 3.44 -18.39
CA ARG A 136 -3.02 3.17 -17.01
C ARG A 136 -1.54 3.47 -16.76
N TYR A 137 -0.81 3.88 -17.79
CA TYR A 137 0.58 4.27 -17.66
C TYR A 137 0.72 5.79 -17.61
N VAL A 138 1.40 6.28 -16.59
CA VAL A 138 1.87 7.66 -16.52
C VAL A 138 3.38 7.64 -16.73
N ASP A 139 3.82 8.07 -17.91
CA ASP A 139 5.24 8.23 -18.24
C ASP A 139 5.69 9.65 -17.95
N TYR A 140 6.62 9.79 -16.99
CA TYR A 140 7.23 11.06 -16.65
C TYR A 140 7.83 11.77 -17.88
N CYS A 141 8.47 11.03 -18.78
CA CYS A 141 9.14 11.59 -19.96
C CYS A 141 8.16 12.11 -21.03
N ASP A 142 6.96 11.52 -21.13
CA ASP A 142 5.93 11.96 -22.07
C ASP A 142 5.11 13.13 -21.53
N THR A 143 4.81 13.12 -20.23
CA THR A 143 3.99 14.18 -19.60
C THR A 143 4.80 15.40 -19.16
N GLY A 144 6.12 15.28 -19.04
CA GLY A 144 6.99 16.31 -18.49
C GLY A 144 6.52 16.79 -17.11
N ASP A 145 6.68 18.10 -16.83
CA ASP A 145 6.27 18.73 -15.57
C ASP A 145 4.75 18.85 -15.36
N LEU A 146 3.92 18.51 -16.35
CA LEU A 146 2.46 18.68 -16.29
C LEU A 146 1.78 17.64 -15.40
N SER A 147 2.32 16.42 -15.35
CA SER A 147 1.83 15.34 -14.47
C SER A 147 2.83 15.12 -13.34
N ARG A 148 2.82 16.01 -12.35
CA ARG A 148 3.69 15.88 -11.16
C ARG A 148 3.27 14.74 -10.23
N ALA A 149 2.12 14.12 -10.48
CA ALA A 149 1.60 13.07 -9.65
C ALA A 149 0.87 12.00 -10.47
N ALA A 150 1.06 10.75 -10.07
CA ALA A 150 0.26 9.62 -10.53
C ALA A 150 -0.60 9.13 -9.37
N ARG A 151 -1.87 8.81 -9.65
CA ARG A 151 -2.79 8.24 -8.67
C ARG A 151 -3.31 6.92 -9.19
N SER A 152 -3.31 5.92 -8.32
CA SER A 152 -3.93 4.63 -8.59
C SER A 152 -5.42 4.64 -8.29
N SER A 153 -6.13 3.75 -8.96
CA SER A 153 -7.54 3.44 -8.78
C SER A 153 -7.74 2.26 -7.81
N GLN A 154 -6.66 1.55 -7.44
CA GLN A 154 -6.64 0.43 -6.47
C GLN A 154 -5.73 0.74 -5.29
N ASN A 155 -5.69 -0.18 -4.33
CA ASN A 155 -4.73 -0.14 -3.22
C ASN A 155 -3.30 -0.51 -3.62
N VAL A 156 -2.95 -0.39 -4.90
CA VAL A 156 -1.60 -0.68 -5.39
C VAL A 156 -1.23 0.22 -6.56
N ALA A 157 0.01 0.70 -6.56
CA ALA A 157 0.64 1.33 -7.69
C ALA A 157 2.03 0.74 -7.89
N MET A 158 2.41 0.54 -9.15
CA MET A 158 3.74 0.03 -9.49
C MET A 158 4.52 1.10 -10.22
N ILE A 159 5.70 1.44 -9.72
CA ILE A 159 6.68 2.25 -10.46
C ILE A 159 7.68 1.33 -11.13
N PHE A 160 8.03 1.57 -12.38
CA PHE A 160 9.10 0.87 -13.08
C PHE A 160 9.92 1.87 -13.89
N PHE A 161 11.23 1.66 -13.90
CA PHE A 161 12.15 2.69 -14.35
C PHE A 161 13.46 2.10 -14.85
N HIS A 162 14.03 2.76 -15.85
CA HIS A 162 15.34 2.47 -16.42
C HIS A 162 16.19 3.74 -16.29
N ILE A 163 17.38 3.62 -15.70
CA ILE A 163 18.32 4.73 -15.51
C ILE A 163 19.72 4.25 -15.91
N HIS A 164 20.26 4.84 -16.97
CA HIS A 164 21.55 4.46 -17.55
C HIS A 164 22.73 5.12 -16.81
N SER A 165 22.60 6.39 -16.44
CA SER A 165 23.72 7.20 -15.94
C SER A 165 23.93 7.01 -14.43
N PRO A 166 25.14 6.64 -13.98
CA PRO A 166 25.48 6.66 -12.55
C PRO A 166 25.33 8.07 -11.97
N GLY A 167 24.82 8.19 -10.74
CA GLY A 167 24.55 9.45 -10.06
C GLY A 167 23.18 10.06 -10.37
N CYS A 168 22.57 9.69 -11.50
CA CYS A 168 21.21 10.10 -11.85
C CYS A 168 20.16 9.32 -11.04
N GLY A 169 18.96 9.89 -10.92
CA GLY A 169 17.96 9.35 -10.01
C GLY A 169 16.69 10.17 -9.90
N PHE A 170 15.86 9.79 -8.94
CA PHE A 170 14.63 10.51 -8.64
C PHE A 170 14.25 10.39 -7.18
N THR A 171 13.44 11.34 -6.73
CA THR A 171 12.80 11.34 -5.42
C THR A 171 11.30 11.49 -5.60
N ILE A 172 10.56 10.56 -5.00
CA ILE A 172 9.10 10.56 -4.99
C ILE A 172 8.57 10.66 -3.56
N THR A 173 7.38 11.20 -3.41
CA THR A 173 6.59 11.14 -2.18
C THR A 173 5.37 10.27 -2.43
N VAL A 174 5.19 9.26 -1.60
CA VAL A 174 4.06 8.34 -1.66
C VAL A 174 3.12 8.63 -0.51
N LYS A 175 1.85 8.79 -0.84
CA LYS A 175 0.74 8.98 0.08
C LYS A 175 -0.34 7.94 -0.21
N LYS A 176 -1.09 7.57 0.80
CA LYS A 176 -2.25 6.71 0.81
C LYS A 176 -3.45 7.59 1.09
N LEU A 177 -4.46 7.46 0.24
CA LEU A 177 -5.68 8.22 0.32
C LEU A 177 -6.82 7.27 0.60
N ILE A 178 -7.71 7.62 1.53
CA ILE A 178 -8.87 6.80 1.84
C ILE A 178 -9.76 6.66 0.59
N ASN A 179 -10.11 5.41 0.27
CA ASN A 179 -11.07 5.02 -0.74
C ASN A 179 -12.26 4.31 -0.06
N PRO A 180 -13.42 4.99 0.08
CA PRO A 180 -14.58 4.42 0.75
C PRO A 180 -15.26 3.29 -0.03
N PHE A 181 -14.96 3.14 -1.33
CA PHE A 181 -15.55 2.12 -2.19
C PHE A 181 -14.45 1.32 -2.90
N PRO A 182 -13.73 0.45 -2.16
CA PRO A 182 -12.59 -0.27 -2.70
C PRO A 182 -13.03 -1.34 -3.69
N CYS A 183 -12.32 -1.41 -4.82
CA CYS A 183 -12.55 -2.33 -5.93
C CYS A 183 -11.17 -2.71 -6.50
N ASN A 184 -11.01 -3.94 -7.01
CA ASN A 184 -9.74 -4.46 -7.53
C ASN A 184 -8.61 -4.46 -6.49
N ILE A 185 -8.89 -5.08 -5.34
CA ILE A 185 -8.03 -5.04 -4.14
C ILE A 185 -6.99 -6.15 -4.22
N ILE A 186 -5.76 -5.86 -3.77
CA ILE A 186 -4.73 -6.86 -3.46
C ILE A 186 -4.52 -6.98 -1.94
N SER A 187 -4.58 -8.20 -1.42
CA SER A 187 -4.20 -8.47 -0.02
C SER A 187 -2.67 -8.55 0.11
N GLN A 188 -2.16 -7.88 1.14
CA GLN A 188 -0.75 -7.90 1.53
C GLN A 188 -0.42 -8.95 2.60
N THR A 189 -1.44 -9.55 3.20
CA THR A 189 -1.29 -10.47 4.33
C THR A 189 -1.71 -11.88 3.93
N GLN A 190 -1.15 -12.86 4.64
CA GLN A 190 -1.51 -14.28 4.49
C GLN A 190 -2.77 -14.63 5.30
N GLU A 191 -3.18 -13.74 6.21
CA GLU A 191 -4.30 -13.92 7.13
C GLU A 191 -5.05 -12.59 7.26
N GLY A 192 -6.37 -12.66 7.48
CA GLY A 192 -7.22 -11.49 7.68
C GLY A 192 -8.65 -11.73 7.22
N SER A 193 -9.58 -10.89 7.71
CA SER A 193 -10.95 -10.81 7.18
C SER A 193 -11.11 -9.51 6.41
N PHE A 194 -11.76 -9.59 5.26
CA PHE A 194 -11.93 -8.46 4.33
C PHE A 194 -13.38 -8.37 3.90
N THR A 195 -13.95 -7.18 4.03
CA THR A 195 -15.30 -6.89 3.55
C THR A 195 -15.21 -6.04 2.29
N MET A 196 -15.76 -6.55 1.19
CA MET A 196 -15.92 -5.79 -0.05
C MET A 196 -17.39 -5.42 -0.22
N VAL A 197 -17.66 -4.12 -0.41
CA VAL A 197 -19.00 -3.61 -0.71
C VAL A 197 -18.96 -2.96 -2.09
N ILE A 198 -19.64 -3.56 -3.05
CA ILE A 198 -19.76 -3.03 -4.41
C ILE A 198 -21.05 -2.20 -4.45
N PRO A 199 -20.98 -0.86 -4.45
CA PRO A 199 -22.17 -0.02 -4.56
C PRO A 199 -22.84 -0.20 -5.93
N HIS A 200 -24.09 0.28 -6.08
CA HIS A 200 -25.03 0.12 -7.21
C HIS A 200 -24.56 0.41 -8.66
N GLN A 201 -23.26 0.51 -8.92
CA GLN A 201 -22.69 0.51 -10.26
C GLN A 201 -22.39 -0.93 -10.64
N HIS A 202 -22.90 -1.36 -11.80
CA HIS A 202 -22.60 -2.66 -12.40
C HIS A 202 -21.13 -2.74 -12.84
N THR A 203 -20.20 -2.74 -11.89
CA THR A 203 -18.76 -2.73 -12.12
C THR A 203 -18.18 -4.06 -11.67
N ASN A 204 -17.34 -4.66 -12.51
CA ASN A 204 -16.60 -5.86 -12.15
C ASN A 204 -15.49 -5.49 -11.17
N CYS A 205 -15.51 -6.06 -9.97
CA CYS A 205 -14.46 -5.90 -8.98
C CYS A 205 -13.75 -7.22 -8.74
N SER A 206 -12.42 -7.14 -8.62
CA SER A 206 -11.59 -8.29 -8.29
C SER A 206 -11.01 -8.17 -6.88
N PHE A 207 -10.72 -9.33 -6.27
CA PHE A 207 -9.91 -9.44 -5.06
C PHE A 207 -8.77 -10.42 -5.35
N SER A 208 -7.54 -10.00 -5.07
CA SER A 208 -6.32 -10.75 -5.40
C SER A 208 -5.49 -11.02 -4.16
N ILE A 209 -4.93 -12.23 -4.07
CA ILE A 209 -3.99 -12.62 -3.00
C ILE A 209 -2.75 -13.19 -3.67
N ILE A 210 -1.57 -12.67 -3.32
CA ILE A 210 -0.30 -13.11 -3.89
C ILE A 210 0.30 -14.32 -3.16
N TYR A 211 -0.15 -14.59 -1.93
CA TYR A 211 0.31 -15.71 -1.13
C TYR A 211 -0.61 -16.92 -1.27
N PRO A 212 -0.07 -18.14 -1.13
CA PRO A 212 -0.90 -19.34 -1.03
C PRO A 212 -1.67 -19.30 0.29
N VAL A 213 -3.00 -19.17 0.24
CA VAL A 213 -3.88 -19.11 1.42
C VAL A 213 -5.16 -19.89 1.17
N GLU A 214 -5.85 -20.27 2.24
CA GLU A 214 -7.23 -20.76 2.19
C GLU A 214 -8.20 -19.58 2.31
N ILE A 215 -9.28 -19.60 1.53
CA ILE A 215 -10.28 -18.54 1.50
C ILE A 215 -11.61 -19.11 2.00
N GLU A 216 -12.16 -18.50 3.04
CA GLU A 216 -13.51 -18.76 3.53
C GLU A 216 -14.39 -17.52 3.32
N ILE A 217 -15.60 -17.72 2.80
CA ILE A 217 -16.60 -16.65 2.65
C ILE A 217 -17.51 -16.69 3.87
N GLU A 218 -17.36 -15.72 4.77
CA GLU A 218 -18.19 -15.61 5.99
C GLU A 218 -19.63 -15.21 5.67
N GLU A 219 -19.81 -14.16 4.86
CA GLU A 219 -21.11 -13.63 4.48
C GLU A 219 -21.10 -13.17 3.00
N LEU A 220 -22.16 -13.49 2.27
CA LEU A 220 -22.38 -13.02 0.91
C LEU A 220 -23.82 -12.51 0.77
N SER A 221 -23.94 -11.21 0.48
CA SER A 221 -25.21 -10.57 0.15
C SER A 221 -25.15 -10.03 -1.27
N LEU A 222 -26.05 -10.51 -2.13
CA LEU A 222 -26.19 -10.04 -3.50
C LEU A 222 -27.44 -9.16 -3.59
N GLY A 223 -27.32 -8.03 -4.30
CA GLY A 223 -28.48 -7.17 -4.57
C GLY A 223 -29.59 -7.96 -5.28
N HIS A 224 -30.85 -7.75 -4.86
CA HIS A 224 -32.01 -8.43 -5.42
C HIS A 224 -32.03 -8.29 -6.96
N LEU A 225 -31.97 -9.43 -7.66
CA LEU A 225 -32.48 -9.52 -9.02
C LEU A 225 -34.00 -9.62 -8.89
N ASP A 226 -34.72 -8.61 -9.38
CA ASP A 226 -36.17 -8.68 -9.54
C ASP A 226 -36.52 -9.75 -10.59
N SER A 227 -36.60 -11.01 -10.17
CA SER A 227 -37.55 -12.01 -10.69
C SER A 227 -37.53 -13.28 -9.81
N ASN A 228 -38.52 -13.42 -8.94
CA ASN A 228 -39.10 -14.68 -8.44
C ASN A 228 -38.19 -15.92 -8.35
N ASP A 229 -37.08 -15.90 -7.60
CA ASP A 229 -36.50 -17.14 -7.08
C ASP A 229 -35.72 -16.89 -5.77
N ALA A 230 -36.22 -17.54 -4.73
CA ALA A 230 -35.69 -17.82 -3.39
C ALA A 230 -34.75 -16.80 -2.69
N PRO A 231 -35.00 -16.46 -1.40
CA PRO A 231 -34.00 -15.78 -0.60
C PRO A 231 -32.77 -16.70 -0.50
N VAL A 232 -31.60 -16.22 -0.93
CA VAL A 232 -30.30 -16.86 -0.63
C VAL A 232 -30.06 -16.70 0.87
N LYS A 233 -30.79 -17.49 1.66
CA LYS A 233 -30.56 -17.70 3.09
C LYS A 233 -29.85 -19.02 3.23
N ARG A 234 -28.58 -19.03 2.83
CA ARG A 234 -27.70 -20.17 2.95
C ARG A 234 -26.27 -19.63 3.06
N SER A 235 -25.81 -19.49 4.30
CA SER A 235 -24.39 -19.58 4.63
C SER A 235 -23.94 -21.00 4.28
N ILE A 236 -23.80 -21.28 2.99
CA ILE A 236 -23.01 -22.40 2.52
C ILE A 236 -21.58 -21.87 2.63
N PRO A 237 -20.67 -22.53 3.37
CA PRO A 237 -19.24 -22.27 3.20
C PRO A 237 -18.91 -22.58 1.74
N GLY A 238 -18.94 -21.54 0.92
CA GLY A 238 -18.67 -21.61 -0.50
C GLY A 238 -17.18 -21.54 -0.66
N TYR A 239 -16.55 -22.67 -0.97
CA TYR A 239 -15.18 -22.66 -1.47
C TYR A 239 -15.18 -21.91 -2.80
N VAL A 240 -14.36 -20.86 -2.92
CA VAL A 240 -14.09 -20.23 -4.23
C VAL A 240 -13.36 -21.27 -5.07
N SER A 241 -14.10 -21.91 -5.98
CA SER A 241 -13.63 -23.03 -6.81
C SER A 241 -12.74 -22.59 -7.97
N TYR A 242 -12.62 -21.28 -8.24
CA TYR A 242 -11.76 -20.72 -9.26
C TYR A 242 -10.92 -19.55 -8.70
N CYS A 243 -9.94 -19.86 -7.86
CA CYS A 243 -8.76 -19.02 -7.76
C CYS A 243 -7.84 -19.39 -8.91
N ARG A 244 -7.49 -18.44 -9.79
CA ARG A 244 -6.38 -18.65 -10.74
C ARG A 244 -5.09 -18.36 -9.95
N PRO A 245 -4.32 -19.37 -9.52
CA PRO A 245 -3.16 -19.13 -8.69
C PRO A 245 -2.10 -18.35 -9.48
N LEU A 246 -1.69 -17.19 -8.96
CA LEU A 246 -0.68 -16.35 -9.59
C LEU A 246 0.75 -16.88 -9.38
N LEU A 247 0.93 -17.89 -8.53
CA LEU A 247 2.25 -18.40 -8.15
C LEU A 247 2.50 -19.91 -8.29
N PHE A 248 1.51 -20.79 -8.44
CA PHE A 248 1.74 -22.23 -8.65
C PHE A 248 0.65 -22.92 -9.48
N PRO A 249 0.97 -23.80 -10.44
CA PRO A 249 -0.03 -24.63 -11.09
C PRO A 249 -0.36 -25.80 -10.16
N LYS A 250 -1.49 -25.72 -9.45
CA LYS A 250 -2.34 -26.85 -9.04
C LYS A 250 -3.48 -26.34 -8.15
N CYS A 251 -4.63 -26.09 -8.75
CA CYS A 251 -5.89 -26.34 -8.08
C CYS A 251 -6.29 -27.76 -8.47
N SER A 252 -6.01 -28.73 -7.59
CA SER A 252 -6.59 -30.07 -7.69
C SER A 252 -7.76 -30.12 -6.73
N CYS A 253 -8.98 -30.18 -7.27
CA CYS A 253 -10.12 -30.66 -6.49
C CYS A 253 -9.91 -32.17 -6.22
N PRO A 254 -10.33 -32.69 -5.05
CA PRO A 254 -10.35 -34.11 -4.82
C PRO A 254 -11.36 -34.77 -5.77
N ASP A 255 -10.94 -35.89 -6.38
CA ASP A 255 -11.81 -36.75 -7.17
C ASP A 255 -13.09 -37.07 -6.39
N GLU A 256 -14.21 -36.80 -7.03
CA GLU A 256 -15.54 -37.26 -6.63
C GLU A 256 -15.54 -38.79 -6.75
N GLY A 257 -15.12 -39.47 -5.68
CA GLY A 257 -14.80 -40.88 -5.64
C GLY A 257 -15.52 -41.64 -4.53
N ARG A 258 -16.76 -42.02 -4.81
CA ARG A 258 -17.34 -43.35 -4.48
C ARG A 258 -17.38 -43.77 -2.99
N MET A 259 -18.51 -43.49 -2.32
CA MET A 259 -19.43 -44.48 -1.70
C MET A 259 -20.63 -43.78 -1.06
#